data_AF-A0A946B1D4-F1
#
_entry.id   AF-A0A946B1D4-F1
#
_cell.length_a   1.000
_cell.length_b   1.000
_cell.length_c   1.000
_cell.angle_alpha   90.00
_cell.angle_beta   90.00
_cell.angle_gamma   90.00
#
_symmetry.space_group_name_H-M   'P 1'
#
loop_
_entity.id
_entity.type
_entity.pdbx_description
1 polymer ?
#
loop_
_entity_poly.entity_id
_entity_poly.type
_entity_poly.pdbx_seq_one_letter_code
_entity_poly.pdbx_strand_id
1 'polypeptide(L)'
;AYLLATRTDADCNVGYYGVGIEDLLGEASSITKPLVLHIAEEDGFVPKEAQAKAKDGLASTGAASIFSYPGMDHAFARIGGIPYDEENANLANGRTLDAFRAALS
;
A
#
# COMPACT_ATOMS: atom_id res chain seq x y z
N ALA A 1 -1.30 8.16 0.91
CA ALA A 1 -1.31 7.52 -0.42
C ALA A 1 -2.74 7.32 -0.92
N TYR A 2 -3.55 6.45 -0.29
CA TYR A 2 -4.92 6.15 -0.73
C TYR A 2 -5.76 7.39 -1.04
N LEU A 3 -5.94 8.30 -0.07
CA LEU A 3 -6.76 9.51 -0.28
C LEU A 3 -6.19 10.49 -1.32
N LEU A 4 -4.87 10.48 -1.58
CA LEU A 4 -4.33 11.25 -2.69
C LEU A 4 -4.71 10.60 -4.01
N ALA A 5 -4.61 9.27 -4.10
CA ALA A 5 -5.04 8.52 -5.28
C ALA A 5 -6.54 8.70 -5.58
N THR A 6 -7.38 9.01 -4.59
CA THR A 6 -8.81 9.28 -4.79
C THR A 6 -9.15 10.76 -5.04
N ARG A 7 -8.27 11.71 -4.66
CA ARG A 7 -8.61 13.15 -4.60
C ARG A 7 -7.67 14.06 -5.39
N THR A 8 -6.61 13.53 -5.99
CA THR A 8 -5.66 14.32 -6.79
C THR A 8 -5.35 13.62 -8.12
N ASP A 9 -4.59 14.32 -8.95
CA ASP A 9 -4.11 13.89 -10.26
C ASP A 9 -2.65 13.40 -10.25
N ALA A 10 -2.09 13.11 -9.06
CA ALA A 10 -0.72 12.62 -8.94
C ALA A 10 -0.50 11.36 -9.80
N ASP A 11 0.57 11.36 -10.60
CA ASP A 11 0.81 10.33 -11.61
C ASP A 11 1.02 8.93 -11.02
N CYS A 12 1.47 8.83 -9.78
CA CYS A 12 1.54 7.58 -9.02
C CYS A 12 1.49 7.84 -7.51
N ASN A 13 0.79 6.98 -6.78
CA ASN A 13 0.68 7.02 -5.34
C ASN A 13 1.22 5.74 -4.72
N VAL A 14 2.06 5.84 -3.69
CA VAL A 14 2.60 4.67 -2.99
C VAL A 14 2.41 4.84 -1.49
N GLY A 15 1.83 3.82 -0.84
CA GLY A 15 1.60 3.77 0.59
C GLY A 15 2.26 2.56 1.22
N TYR A 16 2.89 2.77 2.37
CA TYR A 16 3.40 1.70 3.22
C TYR A 16 2.54 1.63 4.48
N TYR A 17 2.17 0.41 4.89
CA TYR A 17 1.48 0.12 6.16
C TYR A 17 0.33 1.11 6.47
N GLY A 18 -0.53 1.35 5.48
CA GLY A 18 -1.65 2.28 5.60
C GLY A 18 -2.74 1.77 6.54
N VAL A 19 -3.21 2.64 7.44
CA VAL A 19 -4.23 2.34 8.45
C VAL A 19 -5.56 3.01 8.07
N GLY A 20 -6.68 2.33 8.29
CA GLY A 20 -8.04 2.89 8.12
C GLY A 20 -8.52 3.01 6.67
N ILE A 21 -7.89 2.31 5.73
CA ILE A 21 -8.29 2.32 4.31
C ILE A 21 -9.66 1.65 4.13
N GLU A 22 -9.94 0.62 4.92
CA GLU A 22 -11.17 -0.17 4.92
C GLU A 22 -12.44 0.65 5.19
N ASP A 23 -12.31 1.81 5.84
CA ASP A 23 -13.42 2.71 6.15
C ASP A 23 -13.65 3.78 5.08
N LEU A 24 -12.74 3.88 4.11
CA LEU A 24 -12.75 4.92 3.08
C LEU A 24 -12.98 4.36 1.67
N LEU A 25 -13.25 3.06 1.54
CA LEU A 25 -13.43 2.35 0.27
C LEU A 25 -14.53 2.92 -0.65
N GLY A 26 -15.45 3.72 -0.11
CA GLY A 26 -16.45 4.45 -0.92
C GLY A 26 -15.84 5.42 -1.94
N GLU A 27 -14.57 5.82 -1.77
CA GLU A 27 -13.85 6.67 -2.72
C GLU A 27 -13.03 5.90 -3.76
N ALA A 28 -12.99 4.55 -3.69
CA ALA A 28 -12.11 3.73 -4.50
C ALA A 28 -12.33 3.89 -6.01
N SER A 29 -13.57 4.17 -6.44
CA SER A 29 -13.91 4.40 -7.85
C SER A 29 -13.22 5.63 -8.46
N SER A 30 -12.72 6.55 -7.63
CA SER A 30 -12.00 7.75 -8.08
C SER A 30 -10.53 7.48 -8.40
N ILE A 31 -10.01 6.29 -8.09
CA ILE A 31 -8.62 5.92 -8.34
C ILE A 31 -8.44 5.65 -9.83
N THR A 32 -7.85 6.61 -10.53
CA THR A 32 -7.61 6.56 -11.98
C THR A 32 -6.13 6.45 -12.36
N LYS A 33 -5.23 6.68 -11.39
CA LYS A 33 -3.78 6.61 -11.54
C LYS A 33 -3.22 5.46 -10.69
N PRO A 34 -2.04 4.90 -11.04
CA PRO A 34 -1.41 3.82 -10.28
C PRO A 34 -1.35 4.09 -8.77
N LEU A 35 -1.88 3.15 -8.00
CA LEU A 35 -1.76 3.12 -6.53
C LEU A 35 -1.03 1.83 -6.12
N VAL A 36 0.05 1.94 -5.36
CA VAL A 36 0.71 0.80 -4.73
C VAL A 36 0.50 0.85 -3.23
N LEU A 37 0.07 -0.26 -2.63
CA LEU A 37 -0.05 -0.42 -1.18
C LEU A 37 0.77 -1.61 -0.70
N HIS A 38 1.65 -1.37 0.27
CA HIS A 38 2.44 -2.41 0.95
C HIS A 38 1.82 -2.72 2.32
N ILE A 39 1.27 -3.92 2.46
CA ILE A 39 0.55 -4.38 3.65
C ILE A 39 1.47 -5.27 4.49
N ALA A 40 1.81 -4.82 5.69
CA ALA A 40 2.45 -5.63 6.72
C ALA A 40 1.38 -6.55 7.32
N GLU A 41 1.51 -7.88 7.17
CA GLU A 41 0.42 -8.77 7.54
C GLU A 41 0.21 -8.87 9.06
N GLU A 42 1.25 -8.70 9.86
CA GLU A 42 1.19 -8.75 11.33
C GLU A 42 1.11 -7.35 11.97
N ASP A 43 0.71 -6.34 11.20
CA ASP A 43 0.55 -4.97 11.67
C ASP A 43 -0.47 -4.87 12.82
N GLY A 44 0.03 -4.53 14.02
CA GLY A 44 -0.80 -4.38 15.21
C GLY A 44 -1.87 -3.28 15.12
N PHE A 45 -1.77 -2.36 14.15
CA PHE A 45 -2.75 -1.30 13.92
C PHE A 45 -3.85 -1.68 12.92
N VAL A 46 -3.66 -2.74 12.14
CA VAL A 46 -4.58 -3.14 11.07
C VAL A 46 -4.93 -4.63 11.19
N PRO A 47 -6.06 -4.96 11.83
CA PRO A 47 -6.50 -6.35 11.97
C PRO A 47 -6.64 -7.07 10.61
N LYS A 48 -6.49 -8.40 10.60
CA LYS A 48 -6.57 -9.22 9.38
C LYS A 48 -7.85 -8.98 8.57
N GLU A 49 -8.97 -8.76 9.24
CA GLU A 49 -10.26 -8.43 8.60
C GLU A 49 -10.22 -7.08 7.86
N ALA A 50 -9.64 -6.04 8.48
CA ALA A 50 -9.46 -4.74 7.86
C ALA A 50 -8.53 -4.84 6.64
N GLN A 51 -7.44 -5.61 6.74
CA GLN A 51 -6.55 -5.87 5.60
C GLN A 51 -7.29 -6.57 4.45
N ALA A 52 -8.11 -7.60 4.75
CA ALA A 52 -8.90 -8.31 3.75
C ALA A 52 -9.93 -7.39 3.09
N LYS A 53 -10.68 -6.61 3.88
CA LYS A 53 -11.65 -5.63 3.39
C LYS A 53 -11.01 -4.60 2.47
N ALA A 54 -9.82 -4.09 2.82
CA ALA A 54 -9.07 -3.19 1.96
C ALA A 54 -8.61 -3.85 0.65
N LYS A 55 -8.10 -5.10 0.70
CA LYS A 55 -7.70 -5.86 -0.50
C LYS A 55 -8.87 -6.09 -1.45
N ASP A 56 -9.99 -6.57 -0.92
CA ASP A 56 -11.19 -6.89 -1.70
C ASP A 56 -11.83 -5.63 -2.30
N GLY A 57 -11.94 -4.56 -1.50
CA GLY A 57 -12.53 -3.29 -1.93
C GLY A 57 -11.75 -2.60 -3.06
N LEU A 58 -10.46 -2.90 -3.19
CA LEU A 58 -9.58 -2.30 -4.19
C LEU A 58 -9.31 -3.20 -5.40
N ALA A 59 -9.63 -4.49 -5.31
CA ALA A 59 -9.41 -5.47 -6.38
C ALA A 59 -10.09 -5.09 -7.71
N SER A 60 -11.22 -4.38 -7.65
CA SER A 60 -11.99 -3.97 -8.84
C SER A 60 -11.52 -2.67 -9.50
N THR A 61 -10.60 -1.91 -8.88
CA THR A 61 -10.16 -0.61 -9.40
C THR A 61 -9.30 -0.72 -10.66
N GLY A 62 -8.59 -1.84 -10.85
CA GLY A 62 -7.64 -2.07 -11.95
C GLY A 62 -6.36 -1.22 -11.88
N ALA A 63 -6.36 -0.12 -11.12
CA ALA A 63 -5.23 0.79 -10.93
C ALA A 63 -4.45 0.52 -9.63
N ALA A 64 -5.02 -0.22 -8.68
CA ALA A 64 -4.37 -0.55 -7.42
C ALA A 64 -3.57 -1.87 -7.49
N SER A 65 -2.29 -1.82 -7.14
CA SER A 65 -1.44 -2.97 -6.86
C SER A 65 -1.24 -3.11 -5.35
N ILE A 66 -1.61 -4.24 -4.78
CA ILE A 66 -1.49 -4.49 -3.34
C ILE A 66 -0.53 -5.64 -3.09
N PHE A 67 0.50 -5.39 -2.31
CA PHE A 67 1.52 -6.37 -1.95
C PHE A 67 1.44 -6.66 -0.46
N SER A 68 1.36 -7.94 -0.10
CA SER A 68 1.33 -8.38 1.30
C SER A 68 2.68 -8.96 1.70
N TYR A 69 3.05 -8.73 2.95
CA TYR A 69 4.35 -9.10 3.52
C TYR A 69 4.10 -9.98 4.76
N PRO A 70 4.06 -11.31 4.61
CA PRO A 70 3.80 -12.25 5.71
C PRO A 70 4.83 -12.11 6.84
N GLY A 71 4.36 -12.16 8.09
CA GLY A 71 5.24 -12.06 9.26
C GLY A 71 5.78 -10.66 9.57
N MET A 72 5.53 -9.67 8.71
CA MET A 72 6.00 -8.30 8.92
C MET A 72 5.00 -7.49 9.73
N ASP A 73 5.53 -6.72 10.68
CA ASP A 73 4.79 -5.75 11.49
C ASP A 73 4.94 -4.33 10.89
N HIS A 74 4.22 -3.38 11.47
CA HIS A 74 4.22 -1.98 11.10
C HIS A 74 5.65 -1.42 11.01
N ALA A 75 5.90 -0.59 10.01
CA ALA A 75 7.20 0.04 9.79
C ALA A 75 8.38 -0.92 9.51
N PHE A 76 8.14 -2.13 8.96
CA PHE A 76 9.21 -3.07 8.57
C PHE A 76 10.25 -2.47 7.60
N ALA A 77 9.89 -1.43 6.84
CA ALA A 77 10.78 -0.75 5.90
C ALA A 77 11.62 0.39 6.53
N ARG A 78 11.46 0.67 7.83
CA ARG A 78 12.16 1.78 8.50
C ARG A 78 13.52 1.32 9.01
N ILE A 79 14.59 1.69 8.30
CA ILE A 79 15.98 1.38 8.68
C ILE A 79 16.24 1.75 10.15
N GLY A 80 16.80 0.81 10.91
CA GLY A 80 17.11 0.98 12.33
C GLY A 80 15.90 0.91 13.27
N GLY A 81 14.69 0.67 12.76
CA GLY A 81 13.51 0.35 13.58
C GLY A 81 13.56 -1.08 14.13
N ILE A 82 12.88 -1.33 15.25
CA ILE A 82 12.78 -2.67 15.84
C ILE A 82 12.16 -3.68 14.84
N PRO A 83 11.08 -3.35 14.11
CA PRO A 83 10.50 -4.27 13.13
C PRO A 83 11.25 -4.33 11.79
N TYR A 84 12.41 -3.65 11.66
CA TYR A 84 13.11 -3.56 10.38
C TYR A 84 13.50 -4.94 9.85
N ASP A 85 13.12 -5.20 8.60
CA ASP A 85 13.49 -6.39 7.87
C ASP A 85 14.06 -5.98 6.50
N GLU A 86 15.36 -6.22 6.32
CA GLU A 86 16.08 -5.72 5.14
C GLU A 86 15.55 -6.33 3.83
N GLU A 87 15.24 -7.61 3.82
CA GLU A 87 14.76 -8.32 2.64
C GLU A 87 13.41 -7.76 2.18
N ASN A 88 12.44 -7.69 3.09
CA ASN A 88 11.10 -7.19 2.80
C ASN A 88 11.13 -5.69 2.50
N ALA A 89 11.97 -4.90 3.20
CA ALA A 89 12.16 -3.49 2.91
C ALA A 89 12.69 -3.28 1.48
N ASN A 90 13.73 -4.01 1.08
CA ASN A 90 14.30 -3.94 -0.26
C ASN A 90 13.30 -4.37 -1.33
N LEU A 91 12.53 -5.43 -1.09
CA LEU A 91 11.47 -5.88 -1.98
C LEU A 91 10.38 -4.82 -2.17
N ALA A 92 9.89 -4.23 -1.09
CA ALA A 92 8.89 -3.16 -1.14
C ALA A 92 9.42 -1.92 -1.87
N ASN A 93 10.66 -1.52 -1.57
CA ASN A 93 11.31 -0.37 -2.20
C ASN A 93 11.56 -0.60 -3.71
N GLY A 94 11.91 -1.82 -4.12
CA GLY A 94 12.05 -2.19 -5.53
C GLY A 94 10.73 -2.03 -6.28
N ARG A 95 9.64 -2.60 -5.76
CA ARG A 95 8.28 -2.46 -6.34
C ARG A 95 7.83 -1.00 -6.44
N THR A 96 8.12 -0.20 -5.41
CA THR A 96 7.88 1.24 -5.40
C THR A 96 8.63 1.96 -6.53
N LEU A 97 9.92 1.67 -6.68
CA LEU A 97 10.74 2.27 -7.71
C LEU A 97 10.27 1.89 -9.12
N ASP A 98 9.88 0.64 -9.31
CA ASP A 98 9.35 0.16 -10.59
C ASP A 98 8.02 0.83 -10.94
N ALA A 99 7.13 1.01 -9.96
CA ALA A 99 5.88 1.76 -10.16
C ALA A 99 6.13 3.22 -10.56
N PHE A 100 7.06 3.91 -9.90
CA PHE A 100 7.41 5.28 -10.28
C PHE A 100 8.07 5.37 -11.66
N ARG A 101 8.96 4.44 -12.01
CA ARG A 101 9.56 4.40 -13.36
C ARG A 101 8.51 4.22 -14.44
N ALA A 102 7.50 3.38 -14.20
CA ALA A 102 6.43 3.14 -15.16
C ALA A 102 5.47 4.34 -15.30
N ALA A 103 5.28 5.14 -14.25
CA ALA A 103 4.31 6.23 -14.23
C ALA A 103 4.89 7.61 -14.58
N LEU A 104 6.19 7.83 -14.41
CA LEU A 104 6.86 9.12 -14.58
C LEU A 104 7.72 9.20 -15.86
N SER A 105 7.52 8.28 -16.80
CA SER A 105 8.26 8.19 -18.07
C SER A 105 7.72 9.11 -19.16
#